data_AF-A0A968X289-F1
#
_entry.id   AF-A0A968X289-F1
#
_cell.length_a   1.000
_cell.length_b   1.000
_cell.length_c   1.000
_cell.angle_alpha   90.00
_cell.angle_beta   90.00
_cell.angle_gamma   90.00
#
_symmetry.space_group_name_H-M   'P 1'
#
loop_
_entity.id
_entity.type
_entity.pdbx_description
1 polymer ?
#
loop_
_entity_poly.entity_id
_entity_poly.type
_entity_poly.pdbx_seq_one_letter_code
_entity_poly.pdbx_strand_id
1 'polypeptide(L)'
;MMTRKIRWRAAVAGAVIAEIALIAASFAWVAIYSYLINPNQPVTVYEQHAQASGPWVSLLAGIPIFYSAGRWLAKSAPTAVAMCVILLIFDALVLVSSVRAGASLPLLIVALSYLTKFAASYLGGRHSALRLAHAQP
;
A
#
# COMPACT_ATOMS: atom_id res chain seq x y z
N MET A 1 -24.13 -12.76 -14.49
CA MET A 1 -23.02 -12.13 -13.74
C MET A 1 -21.95 -13.20 -13.53
N MET A 2 -20.89 -13.20 -14.36
CA MET A 2 -19.84 -14.23 -14.29
C MET A 2 -19.07 -14.02 -12.97
N THR A 3 -19.25 -14.90 -11.99
CA THR A 3 -18.49 -14.88 -10.73
C THR A 3 -17.03 -15.19 -11.05
N ARG A 4 -16.23 -14.14 -11.32
CA ARG A 4 -14.79 -14.30 -11.52
C ARG A 4 -14.20 -14.85 -10.22
N LYS A 5 -13.74 -16.11 -10.25
CA LYS A 5 -13.06 -16.76 -9.13
C LYS A 5 -11.86 -15.93 -8.69
N ILE A 6 -11.66 -15.80 -7.38
CA ILE A 6 -10.50 -15.13 -6.80
C ILE A 6 -9.25 -15.94 -7.15
N ARG A 7 -8.26 -15.28 -7.76
CA ARG A 7 -6.97 -15.90 -8.08
C ARG A 7 -6.04 -15.74 -6.90
N TRP A 8 -6.19 -16.57 -5.86
CA TRP A 8 -5.46 -16.45 -4.60
C TRP A 8 -3.94 -16.32 -4.75
N ARG A 9 -3.32 -17.08 -5.66
CA ARG A 9 -1.87 -16.96 -5.94
C ARG A 9 -1.49 -15.54 -6.40
N ALA A 10 -2.30 -14.92 -7.25
CA ALA A 10 -2.08 -13.56 -7.72
C ALA A 10 -2.42 -12.52 -6.65
N ALA A 11 -3.40 -12.79 -5.78
CA ALA A 11 -3.71 -11.92 -4.65
C ALA A 11 -2.56 -11.88 -3.63
N VAL A 12 -2.01 -13.04 -3.27
CA VAL A 12 -0.88 -13.14 -2.34
C VAL A 12 0.38 -12.52 -2.96
N ALA A 13 0.72 -12.87 -4.20
CA ALA A 13 1.88 -12.28 -4.88
C ALA A 13 1.74 -10.75 -5.03
N GLY A 14 0.53 -10.27 -5.37
CA GLY A 14 0.22 -8.86 -5.44
C GLY A 14 0.37 -8.14 -4.11
N ALA A 15 -0.05 -8.79 -3.03
CA ALA A 15 0.10 -8.27 -1.68
C ALA A 15 1.58 -8.11 -1.33
N VAL A 16 2.36 -9.18 -1.47
CA VAL A 16 3.80 -9.15 -1.17
C VAL A 16 4.54 -8.09 -1.99
N ILE A 17 4.26 -7.98 -3.29
CA ILE A 17 4.92 -7.00 -4.17
C ILE A 17 4.55 -5.56 -3.77
N ALA A 18 3.28 -5.30 -3.47
CA ALA A 18 2.83 -3.99 -3.04
C ALA A 18 3.44 -3.60 -1.69
N GLU A 19 3.58 -4.54 -0.76
CA GLU A 19 4.22 -4.32 0.54
C GLU A 19 5.69 -3.96 0.39
N ILE A 20 6.44 -4.74 -0.41
CA ILE A 20 7.85 -4.47 -0.70
C ILE A 20 8.01 -3.07 -1.31
N ALA A 21 7.13 -2.69 -2.24
CA ALA A 21 7.15 -1.37 -2.86
C ALA A 21 6.87 -0.25 -1.83
N LEU A 22 5.97 -0.47 -0.88
CA LEU A 22 5.62 0.50 0.16
C LEU A 22 6.78 0.70 1.16
N ILE A 23 7.42 -0.41 1.54
CA ILE A 23 8.63 -0.39 2.37
C ILE A 23 9.74 0.36 1.64
N ALA A 24 9.99 0.03 0.37
CA ALA A 24 11.00 0.71 -0.44
C ALA A 24 10.72 2.22 -0.58
N ALA A 25 9.45 2.62 -0.74
CA ALA A 25 9.06 4.03 -0.79
C ALA A 25 9.36 4.76 0.53
N SER A 26 9.10 4.10 1.67
CA SER A 26 9.45 4.63 3.00
C SER A 26 10.95 4.85 3.16
N PHE A 27 11.77 3.87 2.76
CA PHE A 27 13.24 4.01 2.78
C PHE A 27 13.73 5.10 1.83
N ALA A 28 13.18 5.16 0.61
CA ALA A 28 13.54 6.19 -0.36
C ALA A 28 13.23 7.60 0.16
N TRP A 29 12.10 7.79 0.84
CA TRP A 29 11.77 9.08 1.45
C TRP A 29 12.76 9.49 2.54
N VAL A 30 13.11 8.57 3.45
CA VAL A 30 14.10 8.86 4.50
C VAL A 30 15.47 9.12 3.89
N ALA A 31 15.87 8.39 2.84
CA ALA A 31 17.11 8.63 2.12
C ALA A 31 17.13 10.04 1.49
N ILE A 32 16.08 10.42 0.76
CA ILE A 32 15.92 11.77 0.19
C ILE A 32 16.03 12.83 1.30
N TYR A 33 15.33 12.62 2.41
CA TYR A 33 15.38 13.55 3.53
C TYR A 33 16.80 13.68 4.10
N SER A 34 17.49 12.55 4.30
CA SER A 34 18.84 12.53 4.88
C SER A 34 19.92 13.11 3.98
N TYR A 35 19.85 12.90 2.66
CA TYR A 35 20.92 13.34 1.75
C TYR A 35 20.66 14.72 1.14
N LEU A 36 19.40 15.09 0.92
CA LEU A 36 19.04 16.29 0.16
C LEU A 36 18.38 17.39 1.00
N ILE A 37 17.59 17.03 2.01
CA ILE A 37 16.77 18.01 2.75
C ILE A 37 17.45 18.44 4.05
N ASN A 38 17.96 17.48 4.83
CA ASN A 38 18.55 17.75 6.14
C ASN A 38 19.81 16.88 6.36
N PRO A 39 20.90 17.14 5.62
CA PRO A 39 22.14 16.37 5.73
C PRO A 39 22.91 16.64 7.03
N ASN A 40 23.81 15.71 7.37
CA ASN A 40 24.74 15.77 8.50
C ASN A 40 24.09 15.77 9.91
N GLN A 41 22.90 15.19 10.03
CA GLN A 41 22.24 15.01 11.33
C GLN A 41 22.62 13.66 11.96
N PRO A 42 22.55 13.53 13.30
CA PRO A 42 22.69 12.24 13.96
C PRO A 42 21.57 11.29 13.56
N VAL A 43 21.85 9.98 13.56
CA VAL A 43 20.93 8.91 13.12
C VAL A 43 19.57 8.99 13.83
N THR A 44 19.56 9.38 15.10
CA THR A 44 18.35 9.53 15.92
C THR A 44 17.34 10.52 15.32
N VAL A 45 17.80 11.57 14.64
CA VAL A 45 16.92 12.53 13.94
C VAL A 45 16.22 11.87 12.76
N TYR A 46 16.93 11.04 11.99
CA TYR A 46 16.35 10.33 10.86
C TYR A 46 15.40 9.21 11.29
N GLU A 47 15.68 8.53 12.40
CA GLU A 47 14.76 7.55 12.99
C GLU A 47 13.45 8.21 13.45
N GLN A 48 13.53 9.36 14.13
CA GLN A 48 12.35 10.12 14.53
C GLN A 48 11.57 10.61 13.30
N HIS A 49 12.26 11.10 12.28
CA HIS A 49 11.63 11.52 11.02
C HIS A 49 10.98 10.34 10.29
N ALA A 50 11.59 9.15 10.29
CA ALA A 50 11.00 7.95 9.70
C ALA A 50 9.66 7.60 10.39
N GLN A 51 9.61 7.66 11.72
CA GLN A 51 8.38 7.43 12.48
C GLN A 51 7.31 8.50 12.19
N ALA A 52 7.70 9.77 12.13
CA ALA A 52 6.77 10.87 11.86
C ALA A 52 6.23 10.88 10.42
N SER A 53 7.07 10.50 9.44
CA SER A 53 6.72 10.56 8.02
C SER A 53 6.09 9.27 7.48
N GLY A 54 6.25 8.13 8.15
CA GLY A 54 5.69 6.84 7.75
C GLY A 54 4.22 6.87 7.34
N PRO A 55 3.30 7.46 8.14
CA PRO A 55 1.89 7.57 7.78
C PRO A 55 1.65 8.33 6.46
N TRP A 56 2.42 9.39 6.22
CA TRP A 56 2.30 10.23 5.01
C TRP A 56 2.82 9.53 3.77
N VAL A 57 3.97 8.85 3.88
CA VAL A 57 4.52 8.06 2.78
C VAL A 57 3.56 6.93 2.41
N SER A 58 3.02 6.23 3.42
CA SER A 58 2.05 5.16 3.22
C SER A 58 0.76 5.63 2.52
N LEU A 59 0.32 6.87 2.81
CA LEU A 59 -0.84 7.47 2.16
C LEU A 59 -0.53 7.86 0.70
N LEU A 60 0.56 8.60 0.47
CA LEU A 60 0.90 9.15 -0.84
C LEU A 60 1.42 8.10 -1.82
N ALA A 61 2.35 7.25 -1.38
CA ALA A 61 2.90 6.17 -2.20
C ALA A 61 1.92 4.99 -2.31
N GLY A 62 1.07 4.78 -1.29
CA GLY A 62 0.09 3.69 -1.29
C GLY A 62 -0.89 3.77 -2.46
N ILE A 63 -1.37 4.96 -2.82
CA ILE A 63 -2.33 5.13 -3.94
C ILE A 63 -1.78 4.55 -5.26
N PRO A 64 -0.64 5.01 -5.81
CA PRO A 64 -0.13 4.50 -7.08
C PRO A 64 0.30 3.02 -6.98
N ILE A 65 0.84 2.58 -5.84
CA ILE A 65 1.26 1.19 -5.65
C ILE A 65 0.06 0.25 -5.70
N PHE A 66 -0.98 0.51 -4.91
CA PHE A 66 -2.15 -0.37 -4.82
C PHE A 66 -2.98 -0.34 -6.10
N TYR A 67 -3.09 0.82 -6.76
CA TYR A 67 -3.70 0.90 -8.08
C TYR A 67 -2.96 0.03 -9.10
N SER A 68 -1.63 0.13 -9.15
CA SER A 68 -0.80 -0.61 -10.10
C SER A 68 -0.82 -2.12 -9.81
N ALA A 69 -0.79 -2.53 -8.54
CA ALA A 69 -0.91 -3.92 -8.14
C ALA A 69 -2.30 -4.50 -8.52
N GLY A 70 -3.38 -3.75 -8.26
CA GLY A 70 -4.73 -4.13 -8.69
C GLY A 70 -4.84 -4.26 -10.21
N ARG A 71 -4.24 -3.32 -10.95
CA ARG A 71 -4.24 -3.29 -12.41
C ARG A 71 -3.45 -4.47 -12.99
N TRP A 72 -2.19 -4.65 -12.62
CA TRP A 72 -1.30 -5.54 -13.35
C TRP A 72 -1.26 -6.96 -12.79
N LEU A 73 -1.41 -7.13 -11.48
CA LEU A 73 -1.24 -8.43 -10.82
C LEU A 73 -2.59 -9.12 -10.63
N ALA A 74 -3.55 -8.42 -10.02
CA ALA A 74 -4.86 -8.99 -9.73
C ALA A 74 -5.72 -9.17 -11.00
N LYS A 75 -5.64 -8.23 -11.95
CA LYS A 75 -6.34 -8.23 -13.26
C LYS A 75 -7.87 -8.44 -13.18
N SER A 76 -8.45 -8.31 -11.98
CA SER A 76 -9.87 -8.49 -11.69
C SER A 76 -10.21 -7.84 -10.35
N ALA A 77 -11.42 -7.27 -10.24
CA ALA A 77 -11.85 -6.61 -9.00
C ALA A 77 -11.89 -7.54 -7.77
N PRO A 78 -12.42 -8.79 -7.85
CA PRO A 78 -12.44 -9.69 -6.68
C PRO A 78 -11.04 -10.06 -6.18
N THR A 79 -10.10 -10.32 -7.10
CA THR A 79 -8.71 -10.63 -6.73
C THR A 79 -7.99 -9.40 -6.15
N ALA A 80 -8.27 -8.20 -6.66
CA ALA A 80 -7.67 -6.96 -6.17
C ALA A 80 -8.17 -6.60 -4.76
N VAL A 81 -9.47 -6.85 -4.49
CA VAL A 81 -10.04 -6.72 -3.14
C VAL A 81 -9.41 -7.74 -2.19
N ALA A 82 -9.30 -9.01 -2.58
CA ALA A 82 -8.66 -10.04 -1.75
C ALA A 82 -7.20 -9.69 -1.42
N MET A 83 -6.43 -9.21 -2.41
CA MET A 83 -5.07 -8.69 -2.23
C MET A 83 -5.04 -7.53 -1.22
N CYS A 84 -5.94 -6.56 -1.37
CA CYS A 84 -6.04 -5.41 -0.47
C CYS A 84 -6.37 -5.84 0.96
N VAL A 85 -7.30 -6.79 1.13
CA VAL A 85 -7.68 -7.29 2.47
C VAL A 85 -6.49 -7.98 3.15
N ILE A 86 -5.72 -8.79 2.43
CA ILE A 86 -4.50 -9.43 2.97
C ILE A 86 -3.53 -8.35 3.49
N LEU A 87 -3.29 -7.31 2.70
CA LEU A 87 -2.43 -6.19 3.08
C LEU A 87 -2.97 -5.43 4.28
N LEU A 88 -4.25 -5.08 4.28
CA LEU A 88 -4.85 -4.33 5.39
C LEU A 88 -4.82 -5.13 6.71
N ILE A 89 -4.89 -6.46 6.65
CA ILE A 89 -4.68 -7.32 7.84
C ILE A 89 -3.24 -7.21 8.33
N PHE A 90 -2.26 -7.30 7.42
CA PHE A 90 -0.85 -7.16 7.78
C PHE A 90 -0.54 -5.78 8.36
N ASP A 91 -0.99 -4.71 7.69
CA ASP A 91 -0.90 -3.32 8.16
C ASP A 91 -1.55 -3.17 9.54
N ALA A 92 -2.73 -3.76 9.76
CA ALA A 92 -3.41 -3.68 11.06
C ALA A 92 -2.63 -4.39 12.17
N LEU A 93 -1.99 -5.53 11.89
CA LEU A 93 -1.13 -6.22 12.85
C LEU A 93 0.10 -5.38 13.23
N VAL A 94 0.75 -4.77 12.23
CA VAL A 94 1.88 -3.86 12.45
C VAL A 94 1.40 -2.63 13.25
N LEU A 95 0.28 -2.03 12.88
CA LEU A 95 -0.30 -0.87 13.56
C LEU A 95 -0.59 -1.17 15.05
N VAL A 96 -1.20 -2.31 15.35
CA VAL A 96 -1.48 -2.74 16.74
C VAL A 96 -0.17 -2.88 17.53
N SER A 97 0.89 -3.40 16.91
CA SER A 97 2.20 -3.49 17.54
C SER A 97 2.83 -2.12 17.81
N SER A 98 2.70 -1.17 16.87
CA SER A 98 3.20 0.20 17.02
C SER A 98 2.45 0.99 18.11
N VAL A 99 1.12 0.86 18.19
CA VAL A 99 0.32 1.50 19.24
C VAL A 99 0.70 0.96 20.62
N ARG A 100 0.91 -0.36 20.75
CA ARG A 100 1.39 -0.98 22.00
C ARG A 100 2.78 -0.48 22.42
N ALA A 101 3.61 -0.09 21.46
CA ALA A 101 4.93 0.50 21.70
C ALA A 101 4.88 2.01 22.01
N GLY A 102 3.70 2.62 22.09
CA GLY A 102 3.52 4.02 22.49
C GLY A 102 3.41 5.02 21.34
N ALA A 103 3.27 4.56 20.08
CA ALA A 103 3.07 5.46 18.95
C ALA A 103 1.69 6.15 19.00
N SER A 104 1.68 7.48 18.90
CA SER A 104 0.44 8.25 18.74
C SER A 104 0.07 8.33 17.26
N LEU A 105 -1.07 7.75 16.91
CA LEU A 105 -1.52 7.65 15.53
C LEU A 105 -2.87 8.35 15.37
N PRO A 106 -2.97 9.40 14.56
CA PRO A 106 -4.25 10.03 14.27
C PRO A 106 -5.13 9.04 13.48
N LEU A 107 -6.18 8.53 14.14
CA LEU A 107 -7.12 7.54 13.58
C LEU A 107 -7.68 7.96 12.21
N LEU A 108 -7.86 9.27 11.99
CA LEU A 108 -8.31 9.81 10.72
C LEU A 108 -7.33 9.52 9.57
N ILE A 109 -6.01 9.64 9.81
CA ILE A 109 -4.99 9.36 8.79
C ILE A 109 -4.96 7.86 8.48
N VAL A 110 -5.09 7.02 9.51
CA VAL A 110 -5.18 5.56 9.32
C VAL A 110 -6.40 5.19 8.48
N ALA A 111 -7.57 5.72 8.83
CA ALA A 111 -8.81 5.47 8.09
C ALA A 111 -8.71 5.93 6.63
N LEU A 112 -8.19 7.13 6.39
CA LEU A 112 -7.97 7.66 5.04
C LEU A 112 -6.97 6.79 4.26
N SER A 113 -5.89 6.35 4.89
CA SER A 113 -4.89 5.47 4.29
C SER A 113 -5.51 4.13 3.85
N TYR A 114 -6.38 3.56 4.68
CA TYR A 114 -7.02 2.27 4.37
C TYR A 114 -8.06 2.42 3.25
N LEU A 115 -8.87 3.50 3.31
CA LEU A 115 -9.86 3.79 2.28
C LEU A 115 -9.22 4.07 0.92
N THR A 116 -8.13 4.83 0.89
CA THR A 116 -7.42 5.15 -0.36
C THR A 116 -6.77 3.92 -0.98
N LYS A 117 -6.12 3.06 -0.17
CA LYS A 117 -5.58 1.77 -0.64
C LYS A 117 -6.66 0.86 -1.20
N PHE A 118 -7.80 0.76 -0.51
CA PHE A 118 -8.94 -0.03 -0.96
C PHE A 118 -9.50 0.48 -2.29
N ALA A 119 -9.78 1.79 -2.37
CA ALA A 119 -10.29 2.43 -3.58
C ALA A 119 -9.31 2.26 -4.75
N ALA A 120 -8.02 2.51 -4.53
CA ALA A 120 -6.98 2.36 -5.53
C ALA A 120 -6.90 0.93 -6.07
N SER A 121 -6.84 -0.07 -5.19
CA SER A 121 -6.79 -1.49 -5.57
C SER A 121 -8.03 -1.92 -6.36
N TYR A 122 -9.22 -1.57 -5.87
CA TYR A 122 -10.49 -1.89 -6.52
C TYR A 122 -10.58 -1.26 -7.92
N LEU A 123 -10.25 0.03 -8.05
CA LEU A 123 -10.26 0.73 -9.34
C LEU A 123 -9.23 0.14 -10.31
N GLY A 124 -8.03 -0.18 -9.84
CA GLY A 124 -7.00 -0.85 -10.65
C GLY A 124 -7.49 -2.21 -11.18
N GLY A 125 -8.06 -3.04 -10.30
CA GLY A 125 -8.63 -4.34 -10.66
C GLY A 125 -9.78 -4.26 -11.66
N ARG A 126 -10.67 -3.25 -11.51
CA ARG A 126 -11.76 -3.00 -12.46
C ARG A 126 -11.25 -2.53 -13.82
N HIS A 127 -10.32 -1.60 -13.86
CA HIS A 127 -9.77 -1.09 -15.12
C HIS A 127 -9.20 -2.24 -15.95
N SER A 128 -8.41 -3.12 -15.36
CA SER A 128 -7.87 -4.28 -16.08
C SER A 128 -8.93 -5.28 -16.50
N ALA A 129 -9.97 -5.49 -15.68
CA ALA A 129 -11.07 -6.37 -16.05
C ALA A 129 -11.81 -5.87 -17.30
N LEU A 130 -12.03 -4.56 -17.40
CA LEU A 130 -12.64 -3.90 -18.56
C LEU A 130 -11.73 -4.01 -19.79
N ARG A 131 -10.43 -3.72 -19.64
CA ARG A 131 -9.45 -3.83 -20.74
C ARG A 131 -9.41 -5.24 -21.34
N LEU A 132 -9.45 -6.27 -20.49
CA LEU A 132 -9.45 -7.66 -20.95
C LEU A 132 -10.77 -8.06 -21.64
N ALA A 133 -11.90 -7.46 -21.26
CA ALA A 133 -13.19 -7.72 -21.91
C ALA A 133 -13.25 -7.14 -23.33
N HIS A 134 -12.66 -5.95 -23.55
CA HIS A 134 -12.59 -5.32 -24.89
C HIS A 134 -11.52 -5.95 -25.81
N ALA A 135 -10.61 -6.77 -25.27
CA ALA A 135 -9.54 -7.40 -26.04
C ALA A 135 -9.88 -8.81 -26.53
N GLN A 136 -11.08 -9.33 -26.23
CA GLN A 136 -11.54 -10.61 -26.79
C GLN A 136 -12.28 -10.33 -28.11
N PRO A 137 -11.81 -10.86 -29.25
CA PRO A 137 -12.49 -10.75 -30.54
C PRO A 137 -13.76 -11.60 -30.60
#